data_AF-A0A958VX51-F1
#
_entry.id   AF-A0A958VX51-F1
#
_cell.length_a   1.000
_cell.length_b   1.000
_cell.length_c   1.000
_cell.angle_alpha   90.00
_cell.angle_beta   90.00
_cell.angle_gamma   90.00
#
_symmetry.space_group_name_H-M   'P 1'
#
loop_
_entity.id
_entity.type
_entity.pdbx_description
1 polymer ?
#
loop_
_entity_poly.entity_id
_entity_poly.type
_entity_poly.pdbx_seq_one_letter_code
_entity_poly.pdbx_strand_id
1 'polypeptide(L)'
;MFEDRLVVEEADSGKLFLGVNFLGFSKNNEYFDTIIEGYTLLGYQFNPYVSYNISKSVRLDAGAFFHKDFGNNDFSTIAPTLTLKITKGNMALLFGNLESSLNHRLIEPLYDFERVMNDRLETGVQFQTIKDGLFFDLWLDWQNMIYNNDPEQERFVSGASLNKRMINGEVALHLIGQALV
;
A
#
# COMPACT_ATOMS: atom_id res chain seq x y z
N MET A 1 10.90 -5.99 -10.40
CA MET A 1 10.16 -5.86 -9.13
C MET A 1 9.78 -4.40 -9.01
N PHE A 2 8.48 -4.08 -9.02
CA PHE A 2 8.02 -2.71 -8.80
C PHE A 2 8.06 -2.45 -7.28
N GLU A 3 8.79 -1.43 -6.86
CA GLU A 3 8.95 -1.05 -5.45
C GLU A 3 8.69 0.47 -5.37
N ASP A 4 7.74 0.87 -4.54
CA ASP A 4 7.28 2.26 -4.35
C ASP A 4 7.49 2.63 -2.88
N ARG A 5 8.77 2.85 -2.51
CA ARG A 5 9.20 3.11 -1.13
C ARG A 5 9.37 4.58 -0.84
N LEU A 6 8.95 4.99 0.35
CA LEU A 6 9.14 6.35 0.84
C LEU A 6 10.55 6.49 1.43
N VAL A 7 11.50 6.93 0.62
CA VAL A 7 12.90 7.10 1.06
C VAL A 7 13.02 8.28 2.03
N VAL A 8 13.82 8.12 3.09
CA VAL A 8 14.18 9.18 4.04
C VAL A 8 15.70 9.29 4.05
N GLU A 9 16.23 10.41 3.54
CA GLU A 9 17.67 10.68 3.46
C GLU A 9 18.05 11.81 4.42
N GLU A 10 19.20 11.68 5.09
CA GLU A 10 19.68 12.73 6.00
C GLU A 10 19.86 14.09 5.31
N ALA A 11 20.27 14.05 4.04
CA ALA A 11 20.52 15.24 3.22
C ALA A 11 19.26 16.05 2.93
N ASP A 12 18.08 15.47 3.13
CA ASP A 12 16.79 16.08 2.83
C ASP A 12 16.09 16.69 4.05
N SER A 13 16.71 16.62 5.23
CA SER A 13 16.19 17.24 6.45
C SER A 13 15.83 18.72 6.24
N GLY A 14 14.60 19.09 6.58
CA GLY A 14 14.03 20.42 6.43
C GLY A 14 13.56 20.77 5.02
N LYS A 15 13.65 19.85 4.05
CA LYS A 15 13.20 20.10 2.67
C LYS A 15 11.74 19.71 2.47
N LEU A 16 11.08 20.49 1.60
CA LEU A 16 9.75 20.25 1.09
C LEU A 16 9.82 19.85 -0.37
N PHE A 17 9.08 18.81 -0.73
CA PHE A 17 8.97 18.28 -2.09
C PHE A 17 7.52 18.27 -2.53
N LEU A 18 7.31 18.45 -3.83
CA LEU A 18 6.04 18.23 -4.49
C LEU A 18 6.20 17.00 -5.38
N GLY A 19 5.23 16.09 -5.32
CA GLY A 19 5.25 14.86 -6.07
C GLY A 19 3.88 14.52 -6.62
N VAL A 20 3.87 13.64 -7.61
CA VAL A 20 2.67 13.12 -8.24
C VAL A 20 2.89 11.64 -8.49
N ASN A 21 1.98 10.81 -7.97
CA ASN A 21 1.86 9.42 -8.38
C ASN A 21 0.74 9.31 -9.41
N PHE A 22 1.03 8.73 -10.57
CA PHE A 22 0.07 8.53 -11.64
C PHE A 22 0.17 7.10 -12.18
N LEU A 23 -0.97 6.42 -12.30
CA LEU A 23 -1.09 5.09 -12.87
C LEU A 23 -2.25 5.08 -13.85
N GLY A 24 -1.97 4.88 -15.14
CA GLY A 24 -2.98 4.48 -16.11
C GLY A 24 -3.03 2.96 -16.21
N PHE A 25 -4.23 2.38 -16.27
CA PHE A 25 -4.39 0.93 -16.33
C PHE A 25 -5.45 0.51 -17.34
N SER A 26 -5.26 -0.67 -17.92
CA SER A 26 -6.23 -1.36 -18.75
C SER A 26 -6.08 -2.86 -18.56
N LYS A 27 -7.17 -3.56 -18.22
CA LYS A 27 -7.21 -5.01 -18.09
C LYS A 27 -8.56 -5.53 -18.57
N ASN A 28 -8.54 -6.45 -19.53
CA ASN A 28 -9.74 -7.15 -19.96
C ASN A 28 -9.79 -8.53 -19.30
N ASN A 29 -10.82 -8.77 -18.47
CA ASN A 29 -11.08 -10.06 -17.83
C ASN A 29 -12.31 -10.76 -18.40
N GLU A 30 -12.74 -10.43 -19.62
CA GLU A 30 -13.75 -11.20 -20.35
C GLU A 30 -13.17 -12.55 -20.80
N TYR A 31 -13.41 -13.59 -20.00
CA TYR A 31 -13.16 -14.96 -20.40
C TYR A 31 -14.39 -15.52 -21.13
N PHE A 32 -14.17 -16.42 -22.09
CA PHE A 32 -15.23 -17.09 -22.85
C PHE A 32 -16.01 -18.15 -22.03
N ASP A 33 -15.78 -18.23 -20.71
CA ASP A 33 -16.33 -19.24 -19.82
C ASP A 33 -17.38 -18.63 -18.88
N THR A 34 -18.52 -19.32 -18.70
CA THR A 34 -19.71 -18.80 -17.99
C THR A 34 -19.64 -18.81 -16.45
N ILE A 35 -18.47 -19.10 -15.88
CA ILE A 35 -18.32 -19.35 -14.43
C ILE A 35 -18.01 -18.05 -13.66
N ILE A 36 -17.42 -17.04 -14.31
CA ILE A 36 -17.09 -15.73 -13.71
C ILE A 36 -17.63 -14.65 -14.64
N GLU A 37 -18.39 -13.69 -14.10
CA GLU A 37 -18.81 -12.52 -14.88
C GLU A 37 -17.57 -11.74 -15.32
N GLY A 38 -17.36 -11.68 -16.64
CA GLY A 38 -16.26 -10.93 -17.23
C GLY A 38 -16.45 -9.44 -17.03
N TYR A 39 -15.36 -8.73 -16.74
CA TYR A 39 -15.36 -7.28 -16.63
C TYR A 39 -14.07 -6.69 -17.22
N THR A 40 -14.15 -5.44 -17.68
CA THR A 40 -12.98 -4.70 -18.19
C THR A 40 -12.68 -3.53 -17.27
N LEU A 41 -11.44 -3.47 -16.78
CA LEU A 41 -10.89 -2.33 -16.07
C LEU A 41 -10.20 -1.40 -17.07
N LEU A 42 -10.59 -0.14 -17.10
CA LEU A 42 -9.91 0.89 -17.88
C LEU A 42 -10.06 2.23 -17.16
N GLY A 43 -8.95 2.87 -16.82
CA GLY A 43 -9.01 4.09 -16.04
C GLY A 43 -7.65 4.65 -15.65
N TYR A 44 -7.66 5.54 -14.66
CA TYR A 44 -6.45 6.04 -14.03
C TYR A 44 -6.61 6.24 -12.52
N GLN A 45 -5.46 6.23 -11.86
CA GLN A 45 -5.27 6.73 -10.50
C GLN A 45 -4.29 7.89 -10.52
N PHE A 46 -4.60 8.93 -9.76
CA PHE A 46 -3.83 10.16 -9.66
C PHE A 46 -3.74 10.57 -8.19
N ASN A 47 -2.53 10.80 -7.70
CA ASN A 47 -2.28 11.23 -6.33
C ASN A 47 -1.17 12.30 -6.28
N PRO A 48 -1.53 13.59 -6.36
CA PRO A 48 -0.65 14.68 -6.02
C PRO A 48 -0.40 14.73 -4.52
N TYR A 49 0.84 14.98 -4.12
CA TYR A 49 1.22 15.06 -2.72
C TYR A 49 2.34 16.07 -2.48
N VAL A 50 2.38 16.54 -1.23
CA VAL A 50 3.47 17.31 -0.64
C VAL A 50 4.19 16.40 0.34
N SER A 51 5.51 16.37 0.28
CA SER A 51 6.35 15.64 1.23
C SER A 51 7.24 16.61 2.00
N TYR A 52 7.25 16.50 3.32
CA TYR A 52 8.09 17.29 4.20
C TYR A 52 8.96 16.38 5.05
N ASN A 53 10.27 16.46 4.85
CA ASN A 53 11.26 15.75 5.66
C ASN A 53 11.55 16.56 6.91
N ILE A 54 10.70 16.40 7.93
CA ILE A 54 10.76 17.13 9.21
C ILE A 54 12.16 17.02 9.84
N SER A 55 12.77 15.85 9.78
CA SER A 55 14.14 15.62 10.23
C SER A 55 14.80 14.52 9.41
N LYS A 56 16.06 14.21 9.72
CA LYS A 56 16.82 13.08 9.16
C LYS A 56 16.15 11.71 9.29
N SER A 57 15.14 11.58 10.15
CA SER A 57 14.50 10.32 10.50
C SER A 57 12.98 10.40 10.48
N VAL A 58 12.41 11.54 10.07
CA VAL A 58 10.95 11.74 10.10
C VAL A 58 10.52 12.44 8.82
N ARG A 59 9.61 11.80 8.09
CA ARG A 59 9.00 12.29 6.86
C ARG A 59 7.49 12.27 7.01
N LEU A 60 6.84 13.33 6.51
CA LEU A 60 5.40 13.46 6.45
C LEU A 60 4.98 13.73 5.01
N ASP A 61 4.11 12.88 4.48
CA ASP A 61 3.52 13.03 3.16
C ASP A 61 2.02 13.30 3.31
N ALA A 62 1.52 14.30 2.59
CA ALA A 62 0.09 14.65 2.57
C ALA A 62 -0.36 14.90 1.12
N GLY A 63 -1.47 14.30 0.71
CA GLY A 63 -1.94 14.33 -0.67
C GLY A 63 -3.43 14.04 -0.81
N ALA A 64 -3.86 13.85 -2.04
CA ALA A 64 -5.25 13.52 -2.37
C ALA A 64 -5.26 12.48 -3.50
N PHE A 65 -5.87 11.34 -3.25
CA PHE A 65 -6.00 10.26 -4.20
C PHE A 65 -7.32 10.34 -4.97
N PHE A 66 -7.23 10.16 -6.27
CA PHE A 66 -8.34 10.14 -7.20
C PHE A 66 -8.24 8.90 -8.08
N HIS A 67 -9.30 8.10 -8.12
CA HIS A 67 -9.43 6.94 -9.01
C HIS A 67 -10.64 7.12 -9.90
N LYS A 68 -10.41 7.09 -11.21
CA LYS A 68 -11.45 7.20 -12.23
C LYS A 68 -11.44 5.99 -13.15
N ASP A 69 -12.55 5.27 -13.17
CA ASP A 69 -12.85 4.31 -14.23
C ASP A 69 -13.53 5.02 -15.41
N PHE A 70 -13.04 4.75 -16.62
CA PHE A 70 -13.56 5.35 -17.84
C PHE A 70 -14.95 4.79 -18.17
N GLY A 71 -15.83 5.66 -18.68
CA GLY A 71 -17.23 5.32 -18.95
C GLY A 71 -18.17 5.62 -17.78
N ASN A 72 -17.67 5.71 -16.54
CA ASN A 72 -18.46 6.17 -15.40
C ASN A 72 -18.53 7.70 -15.35
N ASN A 73 -19.60 8.26 -14.78
CA ASN A 73 -19.73 9.72 -14.61
C ASN A 73 -18.89 10.23 -13.44
N ASP A 74 -18.85 9.50 -12.33
CA ASP A 74 -18.18 9.90 -11.09
C ASP A 74 -16.81 9.24 -10.91
N PHE A 75 -16.02 9.73 -9.95
CA PHE A 75 -14.80 9.04 -9.50
C PHE A 75 -15.18 7.82 -8.66
N SER A 76 -14.47 6.72 -8.87
CA SER A 76 -14.64 5.47 -8.11
C SER A 76 -14.15 5.64 -6.68
N THR A 77 -13.10 6.45 -6.46
CA THR A 77 -12.63 6.81 -5.12
C THR A 77 -12.02 8.21 -5.12
N ILE A 78 -12.35 8.98 -4.08
CA ILE A 78 -11.66 10.22 -3.72
C ILE A 78 -11.35 10.14 -2.22
N ALA A 79 -10.07 10.19 -1.86
CA ALA A 79 -9.64 10.08 -0.47
C ALA A 79 -8.43 10.98 -0.20
N PRO A 80 -8.32 11.61 0.98
CA PRO A 80 -7.06 12.22 1.38
C PRO A 80 -6.02 11.11 1.60
N THR A 81 -4.74 11.43 1.35
CA THR A 81 -3.64 10.54 1.73
C THR A 81 -2.72 11.23 2.73
N LEU A 82 -2.34 10.53 3.79
CA LEU A 82 -1.43 11.03 4.80
C LEU A 82 -0.51 9.90 5.26
N THR A 83 0.80 10.10 5.22
CA THR A 83 1.77 9.13 5.72
C THR A 83 2.79 9.80 6.61
N LEU A 84 2.86 9.36 7.86
CA LEU A 84 3.97 9.68 8.75
C LEU A 84 4.94 8.50 8.76
N LYS A 85 6.19 8.73 8.35
CA LYS A 85 7.26 7.73 8.38
C LYS A 85 8.36 8.13 9.33
N ILE A 86 8.71 7.22 10.24
CA ILE A 86 9.79 7.38 11.22
C ILE A 86 10.81 6.27 10.99
N THR A 87 12.07 6.63 10.76
CA THR A 87 13.16 5.68 10.52
C THR A 87 14.16 5.68 11.66
N LYS A 88 14.73 4.52 11.98
CA LYS A 88 15.82 4.38 12.96
C LYS A 88 16.74 3.24 12.57
N GLY A 89 17.91 3.60 12.04
CA GLY A 89 18.82 2.62 11.45
C GLY A 89 18.12 1.88 10.30
N ASN A 90 18.00 0.56 10.42
CA ASN A 90 17.40 -0.30 9.40
C ASN A 90 15.89 -0.50 9.56
N MET A 91 15.28 0.16 10.55
CA MET A 91 13.87 0.01 10.90
C MET A 91 13.08 1.23 10.45
N ALA A 92 11.83 1.01 10.04
CA ALA A 92 10.86 2.05 9.73
C ALA A 92 9.51 1.73 10.38
N LEU A 93 8.83 2.77 10.86
CA LEU A 93 7.44 2.74 11.28
C LEU A 93 6.66 3.72 10.41
N LEU A 94 5.53 3.30 9.87
CA LEU A 94 4.62 4.11 9.10
C LEU A 94 3.24 4.13 9.78
N PHE A 95 2.60 5.30 9.72
CA PHE A 95 1.23 5.52 10.17
C PHE A 95 0.44 6.31 9.13
N GLY A 96 -0.82 5.95 8.91
CA GLY A 96 -1.68 6.51 7.87
C GLY A 96 -1.65 5.62 6.63
N ASN A 97 -1.50 6.18 5.44
CA ASN A 97 -1.35 5.38 4.23
C ASN A 97 -0.02 4.63 4.25
N LEU A 98 -0.10 3.34 3.99
CA LEU A 98 1.04 2.42 4.03
C LEU A 98 1.83 2.46 2.72
N GLU A 99 3.05 1.93 2.75
CA GLU A 99 3.74 1.63 1.50
C GLU A 99 2.94 0.56 0.76
N SER A 100 2.58 0.83 -0.50
CA SER A 100 1.71 -0.01 -1.34
C SER A 100 1.95 -1.49 -1.15
N SER A 101 0.88 -2.30 -1.22
CA SER A 101 0.90 -3.76 -1.27
C SER A 101 2.00 -4.37 -2.14
N LEU A 102 2.44 -3.65 -3.20
CA LEU A 102 3.58 -4.04 -4.03
C LEU A 102 4.89 -4.25 -3.23
N ASN A 103 5.05 -3.52 -2.13
CA ASN A 103 6.23 -3.48 -1.28
C ASN A 103 6.27 -4.58 -0.20
N HIS A 104 5.14 -5.26 0.07
CA HIS A 104 5.08 -6.36 1.05
C HIS A 104 5.82 -7.63 0.59
N ARG A 105 6.23 -7.68 -0.69
CA ARG A 105 6.95 -8.80 -1.31
C ARG A 105 6.20 -10.13 -1.21
N LEU A 106 4.88 -10.07 -1.21
CA LEU A 106 4.03 -11.25 -1.26
C LEU A 106 4.17 -11.92 -2.64
N ILE A 107 4.11 -13.25 -2.66
CA ILE A 107 4.11 -14.02 -3.91
C ILE A 107 2.82 -13.75 -4.70
N GLU A 108 2.91 -13.73 -6.03
CA GLU A 108 1.80 -13.38 -6.94
C GLU A 108 0.44 -14.04 -6.63
N PRO A 109 0.35 -15.33 -6.21
CA PRO A 109 -0.94 -15.95 -5.88
C PRO A 109 -1.67 -15.33 -4.68
N LEU A 110 -0.93 -14.71 -3.75
CA LEU A 110 -1.47 -13.98 -2.59
C LEU A 110 -1.65 -12.48 -2.87
N TYR A 111 -1.19 -12.01 -4.03
CA TYR A 111 -0.92 -10.60 -4.29
C TYR A 111 -2.04 -9.87 -5.01
N ASP A 112 -2.98 -10.60 -5.63
CA ASP A 112 -4.04 -10.10 -6.49
C ASP A 112 -3.70 -8.74 -7.14
N PHE A 113 -2.95 -8.76 -8.24
CA PHE A 113 -2.53 -7.54 -8.94
C PHE A 113 -3.70 -6.62 -9.32
N GLU A 114 -4.93 -7.13 -9.40
CA GLU A 114 -6.12 -6.31 -9.62
C GLU A 114 -6.40 -5.38 -8.45
N ARG A 115 -6.01 -5.75 -7.22
CA ARG A 115 -6.12 -4.89 -6.04
C ARG A 115 -5.33 -3.60 -6.20
N VAL A 116 -4.21 -3.60 -6.93
CA VAL A 116 -3.47 -2.37 -7.25
C VAL A 116 -4.30 -1.41 -8.14
N MET A 117 -5.22 -1.96 -8.95
CA MET A 117 -6.12 -1.20 -9.82
C MET A 117 -7.42 -0.81 -9.11
N ASN A 118 -7.95 -1.67 -8.24
CA ASN A 118 -9.28 -1.54 -7.64
C ASN A 118 -9.26 -0.99 -6.20
N ASP A 119 -8.22 -1.25 -5.42
CA ASP A 119 -8.13 -0.93 -3.98
C ASP A 119 -6.67 -0.70 -3.56
N ARG A 120 -6.09 0.41 -4.06
CA ARG A 120 -4.65 0.70 -3.88
C ARG A 120 -4.30 1.25 -2.50
N LEU A 121 -5.25 1.88 -1.81
CA LEU A 121 -4.96 2.62 -0.57
C LEU A 121 -5.10 1.73 0.65
N GLU A 122 -3.97 1.28 1.19
CA GLU A 122 -3.92 0.65 2.51
C GLU A 122 -3.70 1.72 3.58
N THR A 123 -4.49 1.69 4.65
CA THR A 123 -4.46 2.72 5.70
C THR A 123 -4.41 2.10 7.09
N GLY A 124 -3.34 2.36 7.84
CA GLY A 124 -3.20 1.89 9.21
C GLY A 124 -1.80 2.05 9.75
N VAL A 125 -1.18 0.94 10.16
CA VAL A 125 0.17 0.92 10.75
C VAL A 125 1.03 -0.12 10.04
N GLN A 126 2.29 0.24 9.78
CA GLN A 126 3.27 -0.67 9.22
C GLN A 126 4.62 -0.55 9.91
N PHE A 127 5.24 -1.68 10.18
CA PHE A 127 6.58 -1.79 10.69
C PHE A 127 7.45 -2.60 9.72
N GLN A 128 8.61 -2.06 9.37
CA GLN A 128 9.54 -2.69 8.45
C GLN A 128 10.96 -2.70 8.99
N THR A 129 11.73 -3.72 8.63
CA THR A 129 13.18 -3.76 8.82
C THR A 129 13.88 -4.38 7.62
N ILE A 130 14.91 -3.70 7.12
CA ILE A 130 15.68 -4.11 5.94
C ILE A 130 17.16 -4.02 6.27
N LYS A 131 17.82 -5.17 6.28
CA LYS A 131 19.26 -5.32 6.51
C LYS A 131 19.83 -6.30 5.50
N ASP A 132 21.15 -6.34 5.35
CA ASP A 132 21.83 -7.30 4.49
C ASP A 132 21.35 -8.74 4.72
N GLY A 133 20.57 -9.25 3.77
CA GLY A 133 19.99 -10.59 3.81
C GLY A 133 18.80 -10.78 4.75
N LEU A 134 18.17 -9.71 5.24
CA LEU A 134 16.93 -9.77 6.03
C LEU A 134 15.95 -8.69 5.57
N PHE A 135 14.74 -9.12 5.23
CA PHE A 135 13.58 -8.27 5.04
C PHE A 135 12.49 -8.77 5.98
N PHE A 136 11.92 -7.88 6.77
CA PHE A 136 10.71 -8.16 7.53
C PHE A 136 9.76 -6.98 7.44
N ASP A 137 8.49 -7.27 7.24
CA ASP A 137 7.39 -6.32 7.09
C ASP A 137 6.18 -6.86 7.87
N LEU A 138 5.59 -6.02 8.70
CA LEU A 138 4.39 -6.29 9.47
C LEU A 138 3.45 -5.12 9.25
N TRP A 139 2.23 -5.38 8.78
CA TRP A 139 1.26 -4.34 8.50
C TRP A 139 -0.12 -4.68 9.04
N LEU A 140 -0.88 -3.62 9.29
CA LEU A 140 -2.29 -3.63 9.62
C LEU A 140 -2.97 -2.55 8.79
N ASP A 141 -3.86 -2.98 7.91
CA ASP A 141 -4.73 -2.19 7.05
C ASP A 141 -6.14 -2.17 7.63
N TRP A 142 -6.58 -1.00 8.11
CA TRP A 142 -7.88 -0.79 8.74
C TRP A 142 -8.90 -0.39 7.67
N GLN A 143 -9.74 -1.33 7.26
CA GLN A 143 -10.61 -1.18 6.09
C GLN A 143 -11.96 -0.56 6.42
N ASN A 144 -12.55 -0.95 7.55
CA ASN A 144 -13.82 -0.41 8.02
C ASN A 144 -13.78 -0.20 9.52
N MET A 145 -14.02 1.03 9.96
CA MET A 145 -14.22 1.38 11.37
C MET A 145 -15.73 1.45 11.63
N ILE A 146 -16.16 0.98 12.79
CA ILE A 146 -17.54 1.11 13.24
C ILE A 146 -17.65 1.98 14.49
N TYR A 147 -18.82 2.54 14.71
CA TYR A 147 -19.19 3.23 15.94
C TYR A 147 -20.27 2.46 16.70
N ASN A 148 -20.59 2.88 17.92
CA ASN A 148 -21.61 2.20 18.72
C ASN A 148 -22.98 2.19 18.00
N ASN A 149 -23.57 1.00 17.84
CA ASN A 149 -24.81 0.72 17.08
C ASN A 149 -24.69 0.79 15.54
N ASP A 150 -23.49 0.68 14.98
CA ASP A 150 -23.32 0.47 13.54
C ASP A 150 -23.85 -0.93 13.15
N PRO A 151 -24.65 -1.07 12.08
CA PRO A 151 -25.09 -2.38 11.59
C PRO A 151 -23.97 -3.19 10.89
N GLU A 152 -22.88 -2.54 10.50
CA GLU A 152 -21.74 -3.18 9.82
C GLU A 152 -20.73 -3.80 10.81
N GLN A 153 -19.87 -4.68 10.31
CA GLN A 153 -18.76 -5.26 11.08
C GLN A 153 -17.46 -4.46 10.89
N GLU A 154 -16.66 -4.36 11.96
CA GLU A 154 -15.32 -3.82 11.86
C GLU A 154 -14.45 -4.76 11.03
N ARG A 155 -13.63 -4.19 10.14
CA ARG A 155 -12.79 -4.97 9.22
C ARG A 155 -11.39 -4.44 9.19
N PHE A 156 -10.44 -5.33 9.41
CA PHE A 156 -9.03 -5.06 9.19
C PHE A 156 -8.32 -6.27 8.61
N VAL A 157 -7.31 -6.00 7.80
CA VAL A 157 -6.38 -6.99 7.26
C VAL A 157 -5.04 -6.77 7.94
N SER A 158 -4.40 -7.84 8.36
CA SER A 158 -3.04 -7.79 8.86
C SER A 158 -2.19 -8.84 8.18
N GLY A 159 -0.90 -8.56 8.03
CA GLY A 159 0.01 -9.53 7.48
C GLY A 159 1.43 -9.32 7.93
N ALA A 160 2.22 -10.36 7.75
CA ALA A 160 3.64 -10.39 8.02
C ALA A 160 4.38 -11.07 6.87
N SER A 161 5.50 -10.49 6.46
CA SER A 161 6.35 -10.98 5.38
C SER A 161 7.79 -11.00 5.88
N LEU A 162 8.46 -12.14 5.77
CA LEU A 162 9.83 -12.36 6.20
C LEU A 162 10.60 -13.02 5.07
N ASN A 163 11.68 -12.39 4.61
CA ASN A 163 12.65 -13.00 3.71
C ASN A 163 14.03 -12.94 4.33
N LYS A 164 14.71 -14.08 4.41
CA LYS A 164 16.05 -14.19 4.97
C LYS A 164 16.97 -14.98 4.05
N ARG A 165 18.04 -14.32 3.59
CA ARG A 165 19.11 -14.94 2.83
C ARG A 165 20.03 -15.72 3.77
N MET A 166 20.23 -16.99 3.48
CA MET A 166 21.15 -17.89 4.17
C MET A 166 22.29 -18.27 3.22
N ILE A 167 23.35 -18.89 3.77
CA ILE A 167 24.54 -19.28 3.00
C ILE A 167 24.20 -20.27 1.87
N ASN A 168 23.15 -21.09 2.05
CA ASN A 168 22.74 -22.15 1.11
C ASN A 168 21.37 -21.92 0.44
N GLY A 169 20.82 -20.71 0.48
CA GLY A 169 19.51 -20.41 -0.12
C GLY A 169 18.78 -19.25 0.53
N GLU A 170 17.50 -19.09 0.19
CA GLU A 170 16.61 -18.07 0.75
C GLU A 170 15.43 -18.75 1.44
N VAL A 171 15.05 -18.24 2.62
CA VAL A 171 13.83 -18.65 3.31
C VAL A 171 12.86 -17.47 3.30
N ALA A 172 11.69 -17.71 2.73
CA ALA A 172 10.57 -16.78 2.67
C ALA A 172 9.39 -17.34 3.49
N LEU A 173 8.79 -16.49 4.32
CA LEU A 173 7.56 -16.78 5.06
C LEU A 173 6.61 -15.60 4.91
N HIS A 174 5.38 -15.88 4.47
CA HIS A 174 4.34 -14.88 4.32
C HIS A 174 3.08 -15.36 5.04
N LEU A 175 2.49 -14.49 5.85
CA LEU A 175 1.25 -14.73 6.58
C LEU A 175 0.33 -13.53 6.34
N ILE A 176 -0.93 -13.78 6.00
CA ILE A 176 -1.96 -12.76 5.87
C ILE A 176 -3.20 -13.29 6.58
N GLY A 177 -3.85 -12.43 7.35
CA GLY A 177 -5.11 -12.72 8.01
C GLY A 177 -6.06 -11.53 7.90
N GLN A 178 -7.32 -11.80 7.61
CA GLN A 178 -8.40 -10.83 7.69
C GLN A 178 -9.24 -11.15 8.93
N ALA A 179 -9.60 -10.12 9.69
CA ALA A 179 -10.50 -10.23 10.82
C ALA A 179 -11.76 -9.40 10.57
N LEU A 180 -12.88 -9.94 11.03
CA LEU A 180 -14.18 -9.29 11.09
C LEU A 180 -14.61 -9.30 12.56
N VAL A 181 -14.86 -8.12 13.14
CA VAL A 181 -15.19 -7.94 14.56
C VAL A 181 -16.54 -7.28 14.72
#